data_AF-A0A7S0FDP8-F1
#
_entry.id   AF-A0A7S0FDP8-F1
#
_cell.length_a   1.000
_cell.length_b   1.000
_cell.length_c   1.000
_cell.angle_alpha   90.00
_cell.angle_beta   90.00
_cell.angle_gamma   90.00
#
_symmetry.space_group_name_H-M   'P 1'
#
loop_
_entity.id
_entity.type
_entity.pdbx_description
1 polymer ?
#
loop_
_entity_poly.entity_id
_entity_poly.type
_entity_poly.pdbx_seq_one_letter_code
_entity_poly.pdbx_strand_id
1 'polypeptide(L)'
;LVGMVGDGALEITIIGEEPRLAYDRVHLTEFFAHRDASKLSMCDDKWLQEHQVTCRINARVEKIDREACSLIVKDTKTGQSEEVGYDACVLATGSYPFVPPLKNLSMDVVGVFVYRTIEDLE
;
A
#
# COMPACT_ATOMS: atom_id res chain seq x y z
N LEU A 1 -18.40 -2.59 -10.53
CA LEU A 1 -18.22 -1.69 -11.69
C LEU A 1 -17.55 -2.51 -12.78
N VAL A 2 -18.25 -2.79 -13.88
CA VAL A 2 -17.68 -3.44 -15.07
C VAL A 2 -17.58 -2.36 -16.14
N GLY A 3 -16.62 -1.47 -15.96
CA GLY A 3 -16.09 -0.58 -16.99
C GLY A 3 -14.59 -0.87 -17.01
N MET A 4 -14.02 -1.10 -18.18
CA MET A 4 -12.58 -1.31 -18.28
C MET A 4 -11.91 0.02 -17.95
N VAL A 5 -11.03 0.02 -16.96
CA VAL A 5 -10.15 1.17 -16.66
C VAL A 5 -9.34 1.47 -17.93
N GLY A 6 -9.79 2.41 -18.75
CA GLY A 6 -9.18 2.65 -20.08
C GLY A 6 -10.08 3.31 -21.11
N ASP A 7 -11.41 3.30 -20.94
CA ASP A 7 -12.35 4.06 -21.79
C ASP A 7 -12.44 5.56 -21.42
N GLY A 8 -11.62 6.02 -20.46
CA GLY A 8 -11.49 7.43 -20.07
C GLY A 8 -12.66 7.95 -19.22
N ALA A 9 -13.59 7.08 -18.84
CA ALA A 9 -14.76 7.46 -18.06
C ALA A 9 -14.46 7.69 -16.57
N LEU A 10 -13.34 7.16 -16.05
CA LEU A 10 -12.95 7.23 -14.65
C LEU A 10 -11.44 7.50 -14.52
N GLU A 11 -11.09 8.41 -13.61
CA GLU A 11 -9.72 8.58 -13.12
C GLU A 11 -9.53 7.72 -11.88
N ILE A 12 -8.52 6.84 -11.88
CA ILE A 12 -8.23 5.95 -10.74
C ILE A 12 -6.89 6.33 -10.12
N THR A 13 -6.93 6.68 -8.83
CA THR A 13 -5.74 6.89 -8.01
C THR A 13 -5.68 5.85 -6.89
N ILE A 14 -4.58 5.10 -6.83
CA ILE A 14 -4.25 4.17 -5.76
C ILE A 14 -3.29 4.87 -4.81
N ILE A 15 -3.59 4.86 -3.51
CA ILE A 15 -2.75 5.47 -2.46
C ILE A 15 -2.28 4.35 -1.53
N GLY A 16 -0.96 4.18 -1.41
CA GLY A 16 -0.34 3.13 -0.60
C GLY A 16 0.83 3.66 0.23
N GLU A 17 0.87 3.27 1.51
CA GLU A 17 1.89 3.75 2.44
C GLU A 17 3.28 3.16 2.18
N GLU A 18 3.34 1.97 1.57
CA GLU A 18 4.58 1.28 1.26
C GLU A 18 5.37 1.97 0.14
N PRO A 19 6.71 1.82 0.12
CA PRO A 19 7.59 2.48 -0.84
C PRO A 19 7.61 1.79 -2.22
N ARG A 20 6.63 0.92 -2.52
CA ARG A 20 6.61 0.09 -3.73
C ARG A 20 5.19 -0.16 -4.24
N LEU A 21 5.09 -0.52 -5.51
CA LEU A 21 3.85 -0.96 -6.15
C LEU A 21 3.36 -2.31 -5.58
N ALA A 22 2.14 -2.69 -5.93
CA ALA A 22 1.54 -3.95 -5.49
C ALA A 22 2.39 -5.17 -5.87
N TYR A 23 2.54 -6.08 -4.92
CA TYR A 23 3.33 -7.30 -5.05
C TYR A 23 2.64 -8.50 -4.41
N ASP A 24 3.02 -9.69 -4.84
CA ASP A 24 2.46 -10.94 -4.38
C ASP A 24 2.97 -11.32 -2.99
N ARG A 25 2.16 -10.99 -1.99
CA ARG A 25 2.43 -11.33 -0.59
C ARG A 25 2.20 -12.81 -0.26
N VAL A 26 1.52 -13.58 -1.11
CA VAL A 26 1.35 -15.02 -0.92
C VAL A 26 2.69 -15.72 -1.11
N HIS A 27 3.48 -15.27 -2.09
CA HIS A 27 4.81 -15.79 -2.39
C HIS A 27 5.94 -15.05 -1.65
N LEU A 28 5.63 -14.34 -0.56
CA LEU A 28 6.63 -13.56 0.19
C LEU A 28 7.81 -14.42 0.70
N THR A 29 7.64 -15.74 0.83
CA THR A 29 8.72 -16.65 1.27
C THR A 29 9.80 -16.79 0.22
N GLU A 30 9.45 -16.66 -1.06
CA GLU A 30 10.40 -16.72 -2.18
C GLU A 30 11.42 -15.60 -2.13
N PHE A 31 11.06 -14.45 -1.52
CA PHE A 31 11.99 -13.34 -1.31
C PHE A 31 13.30 -13.78 -0.65
N PHE A 32 13.27 -14.73 0.29
CA PHE A 32 14.51 -15.20 0.93
C PHE A 32 15.45 -15.97 0.00
N ALA A 33 14.95 -16.52 -1.09
CA ALA A 33 15.77 -17.26 -2.05
C ALA A 33 16.61 -16.34 -2.95
N HIS A 34 16.09 -15.16 -3.29
CA HIS A 34 16.73 -14.25 -4.26
C HIS A 34 17.01 -12.84 -3.73
N ARG A 35 16.38 -12.42 -2.63
CA ARG A 35 16.43 -11.06 -2.05
C ARG A 35 16.19 -9.96 -3.08
N ASP A 36 15.18 -10.17 -3.92
CA ASP A 36 14.86 -9.31 -5.05
C ASP A 36 13.35 -9.08 -5.10
N ALA A 37 12.91 -7.93 -4.60
CA ALA A 37 11.50 -7.55 -4.50
C ALA A 37 10.80 -7.50 -5.87
N SER A 38 11.55 -7.23 -6.95
CA SER A 38 10.97 -7.07 -8.29
C SER A 38 10.32 -8.35 -8.82
N LYS A 39 10.75 -9.52 -8.34
CA LYS A 39 10.18 -10.82 -8.72
C LYS A 39 8.80 -11.08 -8.12
N LEU A 40 8.40 -10.31 -7.11
CA LEU A 40 7.07 -10.37 -6.52
C LEU A 40 6.13 -9.31 -7.11
N SER A 41 6.64 -8.37 -7.93
CA SER A 41 5.82 -7.28 -8.49
C SER A 41 4.65 -7.82 -9.31
N MET A 42 3.45 -7.33 -9.03
CA MET A 42 2.23 -7.70 -9.75
C MET A 42 1.89 -6.72 -10.89
N CYS A 43 2.42 -5.50 -10.81
CA CYS A 43 2.26 -4.48 -11.83
C CYS A 43 3.57 -3.71 -12.00
N ASP A 44 3.74 -3.14 -13.19
CA ASP A 44 4.81 -2.22 -13.54
C ASP A 44 4.25 -0.88 -14.02
N ASP A 45 5.14 0.10 -14.19
CA ASP A 45 4.76 1.45 -14.63
C ASP A 45 4.09 1.43 -16.01
N LYS A 46 4.45 0.47 -16.87
CA LYS A 46 3.86 0.33 -18.21
C LYS A 46 2.39 -0.08 -18.10
N TRP A 47 2.07 -1.06 -17.26
CA TRP A 47 0.69 -1.47 -17.02
C TRP A 47 -0.15 -0.32 -16.48
N LEU A 48 0.40 0.46 -15.53
CA LEU A 48 -0.27 1.64 -14.98
C LEU A 48 -0.58 2.69 -16.07
N GLN A 49 0.39 2.98 -16.94
CA GLN A 49 0.23 3.92 -18.06
C GLN A 49 -0.81 3.44 -19.08
N GLU A 50 -0.74 2.17 -19.47
CA GLU A 50 -1.69 1.57 -20.43
C GLU A 50 -3.14 1.62 -19.93
N HIS A 51 -3.34 1.51 -18.62
CA HIS A 51 -4.66 1.54 -18.00
C HIS A 51 -5.04 2.90 -17.41
N GLN A 52 -4.21 3.94 -17.56
CA GLN A 52 -4.45 5.28 -17.01
C GLN A 52 -4.73 5.26 -15.49
N VAL A 53 -3.96 4.45 -14.75
CA VAL A 53 -4.04 4.35 -13.29
C VAL A 53 -2.86 5.10 -12.67
N THR A 54 -3.15 6.04 -11.78
CA THR A 54 -2.13 6.70 -10.96
C THR A 54 -1.89 5.91 -9.69
N CYS A 55 -0.62 5.63 -9.36
CA CYS A 55 -0.26 5.02 -8.08
C CYS A 55 0.66 5.95 -7.29
N ARG A 56 0.27 6.23 -6.04
CA ARG A 56 1.01 7.06 -5.08
C ARG A 56 1.55 6.17 -3.98
N ILE A 57 2.83 5.83 -4.09
CA ILE A 57 3.60 5.11 -3.06
C ILE A 57 4.12 6.09 -2.00
N ASN A 58 4.56 5.58 -0.85
CA ASN A 58 4.95 6.42 0.30
C ASN A 58 3.85 7.41 0.72
N ALA A 59 2.58 7.06 0.53
CA ALA A 59 1.44 7.93 0.79
C ALA A 59 0.44 7.21 1.69
N ARG A 60 0.29 7.71 2.93
CA ARG A 60 -0.63 7.16 3.93
C ARG A 60 -1.87 8.04 4.03
N VAL A 61 -3.05 7.46 3.85
CA VAL A 61 -4.31 8.14 4.19
C VAL A 61 -4.47 8.14 5.72
N GLU A 62 -4.47 9.33 6.34
CA GLU A 62 -4.61 9.49 7.79
C GLU A 62 -6.06 9.75 8.22
N LYS A 63 -6.88 10.34 7.34
CA LYS A 63 -8.29 10.65 7.60
C LYS A 63 -9.12 10.60 6.34
N ILE A 64 -10.39 10.21 6.49
CA ILE A 64 -11.42 10.29 5.46
C ILE A 64 -12.54 11.20 5.97
N ASP A 65 -12.77 12.31 5.29
CA ASP A 65 -13.95 13.14 5.45
C ASP A 65 -15.00 12.73 4.41
N ARG A 66 -16.12 12.19 4.88
CA ARG A 66 -17.19 11.69 4.02
C ARG A 66 -18.22 12.77 3.66
N GLU A 67 -18.29 13.84 4.44
CA GLU A 67 -19.19 14.96 4.15
C GLU A 67 -18.56 15.88 3.12
N ALA A 68 -17.25 16.13 3.25
CA ALA A 68 -16.46 16.90 2.29
C ALA A 68 -15.95 16.07 1.09
N CYS A 69 -16.15 14.74 1.12
CA CYS A 69 -15.61 13.80 0.13
C CYS A 69 -14.10 14.00 -0.12
N SER A 70 -13.32 14.10 0.97
CA SER A 70 -11.87 14.34 0.91
C SER A 70 -11.07 13.43 1.84
N LEU A 71 -9.80 13.26 1.53
CA LEU A 71 -8.81 12.46 2.26
C LEU A 71 -7.69 13.38 2.74
N ILE A 72 -7.18 13.14 3.94
CA ILE A 72 -5.88 13.68 4.36
C ILE A 72 -4.82 12.62 4.06
N VAL A 73 -3.92 12.93 3.14
CA VAL A 73 -2.86 12.04 2.67
C VAL A 73 -1.51 12.58 3.12
N LYS A 74 -0.75 11.77 3.84
CA LYS A 74 0.58 12.11 4.32
C LYS A 74 1.64 11.36 3.53
N ASP A 75 2.63 12.10 3.04
CA ASP A 75 3.86 11.53 2.50
C ASP A 75 4.69 10.95 3.66
N THR A 76 4.98 9.65 3.61
CA THR A 76 5.66 8.93 4.68
C THR A 76 7.17 9.23 4.74
N LYS A 77 7.75 9.78 3.68
CA LYS A 77 9.16 10.20 3.62
C LYS A 77 9.36 11.62 4.13
N THR A 78 8.50 12.55 3.71
CA THR A 78 8.65 13.98 4.05
C THR A 78 7.84 14.39 5.27
N GLY A 79 6.81 13.62 5.62
CA GLY A 79 5.86 13.94 6.69
C GLY A 79 4.85 15.03 6.33
N GLN A 80 4.88 15.55 5.11
CA GLN A 80 3.94 16.55 4.63
C GLN A 80 2.57 15.92 4.38
N SER A 81 1.50 16.66 4.68
CA SER A 81 0.13 16.23 4.43
C SER A 81 -0.54 17.13 3.40
N GLU A 82 -1.38 16.55 2.58
CA GLU A 82 -2.23 17.25 1.62
C GLU A 82 -3.66 16.72 1.68
N GLU A 83 -4.58 17.52 1.15
CA GLU A 83 -5.99 17.13 1.01
C GLU A 83 -6.26 16.68 -0.42
N VAL A 84 -6.91 15.52 -0.57
CA VAL A 84 -7.24 14.91 -1.86
C VAL A 84 -8.74 14.66 -1.94
N GLY A 85 -9.42 15.26 -2.92
CA GLY A 85 -10.84 15.01 -3.17
C GLY A 85 -11.10 13.67 -3.87
N TYR A 86 -12.29 13.11 -3.68
CA TYR A 86 -12.74 11.91 -4.41
C TYR A 86 -14.25 11.94 -4.69
N ASP A 87 -14.67 11.28 -5.77
CA ASP A 87 -16.10 10.99 -6.01
C ASP A 87 -16.52 9.66 -5.38
N ALA A 88 -15.64 8.66 -5.46
CA ALA A 88 -15.83 7.35 -4.84
C ALA A 88 -14.54 6.90 -4.14
N CYS A 89 -14.68 6.34 -2.94
CA CYS A 89 -13.56 5.83 -2.15
C CYS A 89 -13.72 4.32 -1.94
N VAL A 90 -12.69 3.56 -2.29
CA VAL A 90 -12.61 2.11 -2.05
C VAL A 90 -11.56 1.85 -0.97
N LEU A 91 -11.99 1.24 0.13
CA LEU A 91 -11.08 0.86 1.22
C LEU A 91 -10.49 -0.53 0.94
N ALA A 92 -9.21 -0.54 0.58
CA ALA A 92 -8.42 -1.75 0.35
C ALA A 92 -7.16 -1.77 1.23
N THR A 93 -7.25 -1.28 2.47
CA THR A 93 -6.12 -1.06 3.40
C THR A 93 -5.52 -2.35 3.97
N GLY A 94 -6.10 -3.52 3.63
CA GLY A 94 -5.62 -4.81 4.10
C GLY A 94 -5.70 -4.97 5.62
N SER A 95 -4.65 -5.55 6.20
CA SER A 95 -4.52 -5.85 7.63
C SER A 95 -3.06 -5.80 8.07
N TYR A 96 -2.86 -5.65 9.38
CA TYR A 96 -1.56 -5.66 10.05
C TYR A 96 -1.40 -6.91 10.93
N PRO A 97 -0.17 -7.37 11.20
CA PRO A 97 0.06 -8.52 12.07
C PRO A 97 -0.33 -8.16 13.51
N PHE A 98 -1.25 -8.92 14.09
CA PHE A 98 -1.61 -8.77 15.49
C PHE A 98 -0.53 -9.38 16.39
N VAL A 99 0.07 -8.55 17.24
CA VAL A 99 1.01 -8.99 18.28
C VAL A 99 0.25 -9.08 19.61
N PRO A 100 0.05 -10.29 20.19
CA PRO A 100 -0.69 -10.44 21.44
C PRO A 100 -0.03 -9.68 22.61
N PRO A 101 -0.81 -9.08 23.52
CA PRO A 101 -0.28 -8.34 24.66
C PRO A 101 0.22 -9.29 25.75
N LEU A 102 1.35 -9.94 25.50
CA LEU A 102 2.01 -10.87 26.43
C LEU A 102 3.13 -10.15 27.19
N LYS A 103 3.26 -10.49 28.47
CA LYS A 103 4.34 -9.97 29.32
C LYS A 103 5.69 -10.36 28.69
N ASN A 104 6.56 -9.36 28.49
CA ASN A 104 7.87 -9.49 27.85
C ASN A 104 7.85 -9.84 26.35
N LEU A 105 6.71 -9.72 25.66
CA LEU A 105 6.63 -9.79 24.20
C LEU A 105 6.43 -8.39 23.63
N SER A 106 7.44 -7.86 22.94
CA SER A 106 7.34 -6.67 22.11
C SER A 106 8.19 -6.84 20.86
N MET A 107 8.00 -5.96 19.87
CA MET A 107 8.80 -5.94 18.64
C MET A 107 10.27 -5.54 18.87
N ASP A 108 10.60 -5.04 20.06
CA ASP A 108 11.98 -4.67 20.44
C ASP A 108 12.79 -5.86 20.98
N VAL A 109 12.15 -7.01 21.17
CA VAL A 109 12.82 -8.22 21.68
C VAL A 109 13.60 -8.88 20.55
N VAL A 110 14.90 -9.07 20.76
CA VAL A 110 15.78 -9.74 19.80
C VAL A 110 15.26 -11.15 19.47
N GLY A 111 15.11 -11.45 18.18
CA GLY A 111 14.61 -12.73 17.70
C GLY A 111 13.08 -12.78 17.50
N VAL A 112 12.36 -11.70 17.80
CA VAL A 112 10.93 -11.57 17.51
C VAL A 112 10.74 -10.76 16.24
N PHE A 113 10.08 -11.36 15.25
CA PHE A 113 9.82 -10.73 13.96
C PHE A 113 8.35 -10.94 13.58
N VAL A 114 7.79 -9.97 12.86
CA VAL A 114 6.55 -10.15 12.12
C VAL A 114 6.88 -10.53 10.68
N TYR A 115 5.90 -11.04 9.96
CA TYR A 115 6.06 -11.51 8.59
C TYR A 115 4.87 -11.06 7.76
N ARG A 116 4.94 -9.84 7.21
CA ARG A 116 3.81 -9.25 6.48
C ARG A 116 4.21 -8.45 5.24
N THR A 117 5.24 -7.63 5.31
CA THR A 117 5.74 -6.80 4.20
C THR A 117 7.16 -7.16 3.84
N ILE A 118 7.65 -6.72 2.68
CA ILE A 118 9.06 -6.91 2.31
C ILE A 118 10.00 -6.22 3.32
N GLU A 119 9.62 -5.07 3.89
CA GLU A 119 10.38 -4.42 4.98
C GLU A 119 10.54 -5.31 6.21
N ASP A 120 9.58 -6.18 6.51
CA ASP A 120 9.71 -7.11 7.64
C ASP A 120 10.77 -8.19 7.39
N LEU A 121 11.18 -8.39 6.13
CA LEU A 121 12.13 -9.42 5.68
C LEU A 121 13.54 -8.87 5.43
N GLU A 122 13.69 -7.54 5.32
CA GLU A 122 14.97 -6.84 5.11
C GLU A 122 15.72 -6.61 6.43
#